data_AF-A0A1V4HGK2-F1
#
_entry.id   AF-A0A1V4HGK2-F1
#
_cell.length_a   1.000
_cell.length_b   1.000
_cell.length_c   1.000
_cell.angle_alpha   90.00
_cell.angle_beta   90.00
_cell.angle_gamma   90.00
#
_symmetry.space_group_name_H-M   'P 1'
#
loop_
_entity.id
_entity.type
_entity.pdbx_description
1 polymer ?
#
loop_
_entity_poly.entity_id
_entity_poly.type
_entity_poly.pdbx_seq_one_letter_code
_entity_poly.pdbx_strand_id
1 'polypeptide(L)' 'MTAGATIMALMPLALGLSKGTIVSKGLAVVVIGGLSTSTLLTLVVVPIMYEWIYSIKMRRRMG' A
#
# COMPACT_ATOMS: atom_id res chain seq x y z
N MET A 1 9.98 3.67 -3.75
CA MET A 1 11.01 2.70 -4.19
C MET A 1 10.45 1.27 -4.17
N THR A 2 10.02 0.75 -3.02
CA THR A 2 9.64 -0.67 -2.84
C THR A 2 8.42 -1.10 -3.63
N ALA A 3 7.28 -0.40 -3.50
CA ALA A 3 6.04 -0.76 -4.21
C ALA A 3 6.21 -0.78 -5.74
N GLY A 4 6.93 0.20 -6.30
CA GLY A 4 7.23 0.27 -7.73
C GLY A 4 8.08 -0.91 -8.23
N ALA A 5 9.06 -1.35 -7.44
CA ALA A 5 9.87 -2.52 -7.77
C ALA A 5 9.03 -3.81 -7.78
N THR A 6 8.14 -3.99 -6.81
CA THR A 6 7.23 -5.15 -6.75
C THR A 6 6.25 -5.16 -7.93
N ILE A 7 5.71 -4.00 -8.29
CA ILE A 7 4.79 -3.86 -9.44
C ILE A 7 5.54 -4.21 -10.75
N MET A 8 6.75 -3.69 -10.95
CA MET A 8 7.55 -4.02 -12.15
C MET A 8 7.90 -5.51 -12.22
N ALA A 9 8.23 -6.15 -11.09
CA ALA A 9 8.53 -7.58 -11.05
C ALA A 9 7.31 -8.45 -11.38
N LEU A 10 6.10 -8.04 -10.97
CA LEU A 10 4.85 -8.79 -11.17
C LEU A 10 4.13 -8.44 -12.49
N MET A 11 4.51 -7.35 -13.15
CA MET A 11 3.92 -6.88 -14.41
C MET A 11 3.84 -7.95 -15.52
N PRO A 12 4.90 -8.71 -15.85
CA PRO A 12 4.80 -9.76 -16.88
C PRO A 12 3.90 -10.93 -16.46
N LEU A 13 3.80 -11.21 -15.16
CA LEU A 13 2.92 -12.25 -14.61
C LEU A 13 1.44 -11.82 -14.71
N ALA A 14 1.14 -10.56 -14.37
CA ALA A 14 -0.19 -9.98 -14.44
C ALA A 14 -0.72 -9.90 -15.88
N LEU A 15 0.16 -9.55 -16.84
CA LEU A 15 -0.15 -9.53 -18.27
C LEU A 15 -0.34 -10.92 -18.89
N GLY A 16 -0.07 -11.99 -18.14
CA GLY A 16 -0.21 -13.36 -18.63
C GLY A 16 0.88 -13.78 -19.62
N LEU A 17 2.00 -13.04 -19.67
CA LEU A 17 3.15 -13.35 -20.51
C LEU A 17 4.02 -14.48 -19.93
N SER A 18 3.73 -14.89 -18.70
CA SER A 18 4.40 -16.00 -18.02
C SER A 18 3.49 -17.22 -17.92
N LYS A 19 4.08 -18.43 -17.94
CA LYS A 19 3.40 -19.73 -17.71
C LYS A 19 2.97 -19.89 -16.24
N GLY A 20 2.45 -18.84 -15.62
CA GLY A 20 1.88 -18.87 -14.28
C GLY A 20 0.51 -19.52 -14.29
N THR A 21 0.18 -20.26 -13.23
CA THR A 21 -1.17 -20.78 -13.04
C THR A 21 -2.17 -19.64 -12.87
N ILE A 22 -3.47 -19.92 -13.07
CA ILE A 22 -4.56 -18.94 -12.89
C ILE A 22 -4.48 -18.26 -11.51
N VAL A 23 -4.05 -19.00 -10.48
CA VAL A 23 -3.83 -18.51 -9.12
C VAL A 23 -2.73 -17.45 -9.08
N SER A 24 -1.56 -17.72 -9.65
CA SER A 24 -0.43 -16.79 -9.68
C SER A 24 -0.78 -15.47 -10.40
N LYS A 25 -1.54 -15.55 -11.50
CA LYS A 25 -2.02 -14.36 -12.22
C LYS A 25 -2.97 -13.52 -11.36
N GLY A 26 -3.92 -14.17 -10.68
CA GLY A 26 -4.85 -13.50 -9.75
C GLY A 26 -4.11 -12.83 -8.59
N LEU A 27 -3.14 -13.52 -8.00
CA LEU A 27 -2.31 -12.98 -6.91
C LEU A 27 -1.53 -11.73 -7.36
N ALA A 28 -0.95 -11.72 -8.56
CA ALA A 28 -0.22 -10.55 -9.05
C ALA A 28 -1.11 -9.32 -9.15
N VAL A 29 -2.34 -9.46 -9.66
CA VAL A 29 -3.29 -8.35 -9.78
C VAL A 29 -3.70 -7.82 -8.39
N VAL A 30 -4.01 -8.71 -7.45
CA VAL A 30 -4.36 -8.33 -6.07
C VAL A 30 -3.21 -7.60 -5.38
N VAL A 31 -1.98 -8.09 -5.52
CA VAL A 31 -0.80 -7.46 -4.91
C VAL A 31 -0.54 -6.08 -5.48
N ILE A 32 -0.61 -5.91 -6.80
CA ILE A 32 -0.43 -4.60 -7.45
C ILE A 32 -1.48 -3.60 -6.93
N GLY A 33 -2.77 -3.97 -6.96
CA GLY A 33 -3.84 -3.10 -6.49
C GLY A 33 -3.74 -2.80 -4.98
N GLY A 34 -3.41 -3.81 -4.18
CA GLY A 34 -3.24 -3.69 -2.73
C GLY A 34 -2.07 -2.78 -2.35
N LEU A 35 -0.92 -2.90 -3.03
CA LEU A 35 0.24 -2.04 -2.79
C LEU A 35 -0.04 -0.60 -3.20
N SER A 36 -0.67 -0.37 -4.36
CA SER A 36 -1.06 0.96 -4.80
C SER A 36 -2.02 1.62 -3.80
N THR A 37 -3.06 0.89 -3.38
CA THR A 37 -4.06 1.39 -2.44
C THR A 37 -3.45 1.65 -1.07
N SER A 38 -2.63 0.72 -0.55
CA SER A 38 -1.98 0.87 0.76
C SER A 38 -0.97 2.02 0.78
N THR A 39 -0.26 2.27 -0.33
CA THR A 39 0.65 3.42 -0.45
C THR A 39 -0.12 4.73 -0.36
N LEU A 40 -1.21 4.87 -1.13
CA LEU A 40 -2.06 6.06 -1.11
C LEU A 40 -2.74 6.24 0.26
N LEU A 41 -3.26 5.14 0.82
CA LEU A 41 -3.92 5.16 2.11
C LEU A 41 -2.94 5.57 3.20
N THR A 42 -1.71 5.07 3.20
CA THR A 42 -0.69 5.44 4.18
C THR A 42 -0.33 6.92 4.08
N LEU A 43 -0.20 7.47 2.87
CA LEU A 43 0.06 8.90 2.68
C LEU A 43 -1.03 9.80 3.29
N VAL A 44 -2.27 9.32 3.39
CA VAL A 44 -3.40 10.05 3.99
C VAL A 44 -3.59 9.71 5.47
N VAL A 45 -3.52 8.43 5.85
CA VAL A 45 -3.79 7.95 7.21
C VAL A 45 -2.70 8.38 8.18
N VAL A 46 -1.43 8.36 7.78
CA VAL A 46 -0.31 8.75 8.65
C VAL A 46 -0.42 10.21 9.12
N PRO A 47 -0.61 11.24 8.25
CA PRO A 47 -0.74 12.61 8.72
C PRO A 47 -1.98 12.82 9.59
N ILE A 48 -3.12 12.20 9.24
CA ILE A 48 -4.35 12.26 10.05
C ILE A 48 -4.10 11.70 11.45
N MET A 49 -3.47 10.51 11.53
CA MET A 49 -3.11 9.92 12.82
C MET A 49 -2.16 10.83 13.61
N TYR A 50 -1.19 11.46 12.95
CA TYR A 50 -0.24 12.34 13.60
C TYR A 50 -0.92 13.56 14.23
N GLU A 51 -1.83 14.22 13.50
CA GLU A 51 -2.62 15.34 14.05
C GLU A 51 -3.50 14.90 15.21
N TRP A 52 -4.11 13.73 15.11
CA TRP A 52 -4.96 13.19 16.17
C TRP A 52 -4.17 12.94 17.45
N ILE A 53 -3.03 12.25 17.36
CA ILE A 53 -2.14 11.99 18.49
C ILE A 53 -1.59 13.30 19.06
N TYR A 54 -1.17 14.23 18.20
CA TYR A 54 -0.64 15.53 18.62
C TYR A 54 -1.70 16.33 19.40
N SER A 55 -2.93 16.40 18.90
CA SER A 55 -4.05 17.08 19.55
C SER A 55 -4.38 16.48 20.92
N ILE A 56 -4.37 15.15 21.05
CA ILE A 56 -4.57 14.44 22.32
C ILE A 56 -3.44 14.76 23.32
N LYS A 57 -2.18 14.74 22.85
CA LYS A 57 -1.02 15.05 23.70
C LYS A 57 -1.04 16.50 24.18
N MET A 58 -1.50 17.44 23.35
CA MET A 58 -1.59 18.85 23.72
C MET A 58 -2.65 19.09 24.80
N ARG A 59 -3.81 18.42 24.72
CA ARG A 59 -4.84 18.49 25.78
C ARG A 59 -4.35 18.01 27.14
N ARG A 60 -3.48 16.99 27.20
CA ARG A 60 -2.91 16.50 28.47
C ARG A 60 -1.80 17.38 29.06
N ARG A 61 -1.24 18.33 28.30
CA ARG A 61 -0.21 19.26 28.81
C ARG A 61 -0.80 20.55 29.38
N MET A 62 -2.08 20.84 29.12
CA MET A 62 -2.77 22.04 29.60
C MET A 62 -3.68 21.78 30.82
N GLY A 63 -3.64 20.56 31.39
CA GLY A 63 -4.23 20.23 32.68
C GLY A 63 -3.16 19.65 33.58
#